data_AF-A0AA37K7M3-F1
#
_entry.id   AF-A0AA37K7M3-F1
#
_cell.length_a   1.000
_cell.length_b   1.000
_cell.length_c   1.000
_cell.angle_alpha   90.00
_cell.angle_beta   90.00
_cell.angle_gamma   90.00
#
_symmetry.space_group_name_H-M   'P 1'
#
loop_
_entity.id
_entity.type
_entity.pdbx_description
1 polymer ?
#
loop_
_entity_poly.entity_id
_entity_poly.type
_entity_poly.pdbx_seq_one_letter_code
_entity_poly.pdbx_strand_id
1 'polypeptide(L)' 'MKQCDLLLELQLKGIEISESALSKLEGQTRPVTDIELKAFAEIFDVSIDELVRPPKE' A
#
# COMPACT_ATOMS: atom_id res chain seq x y z
N MET A 1 10.25 -6.37 -5.40
CA MET A 1 9.62 -6.80 -4.13
C MET A 1 8.52 -7.80 -4.48
N LYS A 2 8.39 -8.94 -3.79
CA LYS A 2 7.26 -9.87 -4.03
C LYS A 2 6.06 -9.42 -3.18
N GLN A 3 4.83 -9.73 -3.60
CA GLN A 3 3.63 -9.41 -2.82
C GLN A 3 3.69 -9.98 -1.39
N CYS A 4 4.28 -11.18 -1.20
CA CYS A 4 4.42 -11.79 0.12
C CYS A 4 5.34 -10.99 1.07
N ASP A 5 6.44 -10.42 0.58
CA ASP A 5 7.34 -9.58 1.39
C ASP A 5 6.62 -8.32 1.87
N LEU A 6 5.86 -7.69 0.96
CA LEU A 6 5.13 -6.47 1.27
C LEU A 6 3.99 -6.72 2.27
N LEU A 7 3.36 -7.88 2.18
CA LEU A 7 2.33 -8.32 3.11
C LEU A 7 2.90 -8.57 4.51
N LEU A 8 4.09 -9.18 4.60
CA LEU A 8 4.80 -9.35 5.87
C LEU A 8 5.15 -8.00 6.51
N GLU A 9 5.65 -7.04 5.74
CA GLU A 9 5.95 -5.69 6.27
C GLU A 9 4.71 -4.95 6.75
N LEU A 10 3.59 -5.05 6.03
CA LEU A 10 2.32 -4.48 6.47
C LEU A 10 1.84 -5.12 7.77
N GLN A 11 1.94 -6.45 7.89
CA GLN A 11 1.61 -7.15 9.15
C GLN A 11 2.51 -6.73 10.31
N LEU A 12 3.82 -6.53 10.08
CA LEU A 12 4.76 -6.03 11.10
C LEU A 12 4.42 -4.60 11.57
N LYS A 13 3.83 -3.79 10.69
CA LYS A 13 3.32 -2.45 11.01
C LYS A 13 1.94 -2.48 11.67
N GLY A 14 1.35 -3.65 11.89
CA GLY A 14 0.01 -3.82 12.48
C GLY A 14 -1.13 -3.56 11.49
N ILE A 15 -0.85 -3.54 10.18
CA ILE A 15 -1.85 -3.47 9.14
C ILE A 15 -2.21 -4.90 8.72
N GLU A 16 -3.44 -5.31 9.03
CA GLU A 16 -3.94 -6.63 8.67
C GLU A 16 -4.55 -6.58 7.25
N ILE A 17 -3.74 -6.94 6.25
CA ILE A 17 -4.15 -7.05 4.85
C ILE A 17 -3.94 -8.46 4.33
N SER A 18 -4.90 -8.99 3.57
CA SER A 18 -4.77 -10.29 2.91
C SER A 18 -4.19 -10.16 1.50
N GLU A 19 -3.60 -11.23 0.97
CA GLU A 19 -3.03 -11.25 -0.38
C GLU A 19 -4.08 -10.88 -1.45
N SER A 20 -5.33 -11.35 -1.26
CA SER A 20 -6.45 -10.98 -2.12
C SER A 20 -6.81 -9.49 -2.06
N ALA A 21 -6.63 -8.84 -0.90
CA ALA A 21 -6.88 -7.40 -0.76
C ALA A 21 -5.78 -6.60 -1.44
N LEU A 22 -4.52 -7.02 -1.30
CA LEU A 22 -3.38 -6.44 -2.00
C LEU A 22 -3.52 -6.58 -3.52
N SER A 23 -3.88 -7.77 -4.01
CA SER A 23 -4.12 -8.03 -5.43
C SER A 23 -5.26 -7.19 -6.01
N LYS A 24 -6.34 -6.99 -5.25
CA LYS A 24 -7.45 -6.09 -5.64
C LYS A 24 -7.02 -4.64 -5.73
N LEU A 25 -6.13 -4.22 -4.84
CA LEU A 25 -5.59 -2.86 -4.75
C LEU A 25 -4.67 -2.59 -5.95
N GLU A 26 -3.78 -3.53 -6.29
CA GLU A 26 -3.00 -3.49 -7.54
C GLU A 26 -3.87 -3.53 -8.79
N GLY A 27 -4.96 -4.31 -8.77
CA GLY A 27 -5.95 -4.34 -9.85
C GLY A 27 -6.86 -3.12 -9.92
N GLN A 28 -6.65 -2.10 -9.08
CA GLN A 28 -7.48 -0.88 -9.00
C GLN A 28 -8.98 -1.17 -8.72
N THR A 29 -9.28 -2.33 -8.14
CA THR A 29 -10.65 -2.78 -7.84
C THR A 29 -11.09 -2.47 -6.40
N ARG A 30 -10.20 -1.90 -5.59
CA ARG A 30 -10.47 -1.48 -4.21
C ARG A 30 -9.75 -0.16 -3.91
N PRO A 31 -10.37 0.77 -3.18
CA PRO A 31 -9.68 1.93 -2.63
C PRO A 31 -8.69 1.57 -1.50
N VAL A 32 -7.69 2.42 -1.29
CA VAL A 32 -6.78 2.41 -0.13
C VAL A 32 -7.40 3.20 1.02
N THR A 33 -7.28 2.71 2.24
CA THR A 33 -7.63 3.48 3.46
C THR A 33 -6.44 4.30 3.98
N ASP A 34 -6.68 5.34 4.76
CA ASP A 34 -5.63 6.26 5.24
C ASP A 34 -4.53 5.55 6.06
N ILE A 35 -4.92 4.52 6.82
CA ILE A 35 -3.98 3.71 7.61
C ILE A 35 -3.06 2.88 6.72
N GLU A 36 -3.61 2.30 5.65
CA GLU A 36 -2.86 1.53 4.66
C GLU A 36 -1.95 2.47 3.87
N LEU A 37 -2.46 3.65 3.48
CA LEU A 37 -1.69 4.68 2.76
C LEU A 37 -0.45 5.11 3.53
N LYS A 38 -0.59 5.37 4.83
CA LYS A 38 0.54 5.71 5.71
C LYS A 38 1.56 4.58 5.76
N ALA A 39 1.11 3.33 5.88
CA ALA A 39 2.01 2.19 5.92
C ALA A 39 2.73 1.97 4.59
N PHE A 40 2.05 2.13 3.45
CA PHE A 40 2.69 2.09 2.13
C PHE A 40 3.73 3.18 1.98
N ALA A 41 3.42 4.43 2.38
CA ALA A 41 4.37 5.53 2.36
C ALA A 41 5.64 5.21 3.18
N GLU A 42 5.48 4.64 4.38
CA GLU A 42 6.60 4.21 5.22
C GLU A 42 7.40 3.03 4.63
N ILE A 43 6.74 2.06 3.99
CA ILE A 43 7.39 0.87 3.40
C ILE A 43 8.17 1.24 2.14
N PHE A 44 7.60 2.10 1.30
CA PHE A 44 8.23 2.55 0.07
C PHE A 44 9.22 3.71 0.29
N ASP A 45 9.36 4.20 1.52
CA ASP A 45 10.19 5.36 1.88
C ASP A 45 9.83 6.61 1.03
N VAL A 46 8.53 6.81 0.78
CA VAL A 46 7.99 7.94 0.02
C VAL A 46 7.04 8.77 0.88
N SER A 47 6.82 10.03 0.49
CA SER A 47 5.80 10.85 1.14
C SER A 47 4.40 10.42 0.71
N ILE A 48 3.42 10.54 1.61
CA ILE A 48 2.01 10.31 1.29
C ILE A 48 1.57 11.17 0.09
N ASP A 49 2.08 12.41 0.00
CA ASP A 49 1.85 13.32 -1.13
C ASP A 49 2.24 12.68 -2.48
N GLU A 50 3.38 11.98 -2.55
CA GLU A 50 3.84 11.34 -3.78
C GLU A 50 2.92 10.19 -4.22
N LEU A 51 2.21 9.54 -3.29
CA LEU A 51 1.26 8.46 -3.58
C LEU A 51 -0.10 8.97 -4.08
N VAL A 52 -0.50 10.18 -3.68
CA VAL A 52 -1.81 10.76 -4.05
C VAL A 52 -1.70 11.84 -5.12
N ARG A 53 -0.47 12.26 -5.47
CA ARG A 53 -0.27 13.29 -6.48
C ARG A 53 -0.81 12.81 -7.83
N PRO A 54 -1.58 13.64 -8.55
CA PRO A 54 -1.97 13.30 -9.92
C PRO A 54 -0.73 13.10 -10.81
N PRO A 55 -0.80 12.22 -11.82
CA PRO A 55 0.30 12.04 -12.75
C PRO A 55 0.65 13.39 -13.40
N LYS A 56 1.95 13.72 -13.38
CA LYS A 56 2.48 14.91 -14.05
C LYS A 56 2.30 14.70 -15.56
N GLU A 57 1.55 15.59 -16.22
CA GLU A 57 1.40 15.66 -17.68
C GLU A 57 2.75 15.71 -18.42
#